data_AF-A0A357TF25-F1
#
_entry.id   AF-A0A357TF25-F1
#
_cell.length_a   1.000
_cell.length_b   1.000
_cell.length_c   1.000
_cell.angle_alpha   90.00
_cell.angle_beta   90.00
_cell.angle_gamma   90.00
#
_symmetry.space_group_name_H-M   'P 1'
#
loop_
_entity.id
_entity.type
_entity.pdbx_description
1 polymer ?
#
loop_
_entity_poly.entity_id
_entity_poly.type
_entity_poly.pdbx_seq_one_letter_code
_entity_poly.pdbx_strand_id
1 'polypeptide(L)'
;MPGLTHGEVLQRTRVRIGVNPDGYVVSITLPGRLAKPGSPQAEADQRALGLLRGIRFEPVKETKPQRTGDAARLEWGEAIFYWQTVQPPKPPPVAPVPVAPSS
;
A
#
# COMPACT_ATOMS: atom_id res chain seq x y z
N MET A 1 -33.84 4.90 -0.86
CA MET A 1 -32.72 4.76 0.10
C MET A 1 -31.44 4.72 -0.71
N PRO A 2 -30.50 5.68 -0.57
CA PRO A 2 -29.22 5.56 -1.26
C PRO A 2 -28.45 4.38 -0.62
N GLY A 3 -28.13 3.36 -1.42
CA GLY A 3 -27.44 2.15 -0.98
C GLY A 3 -25.97 2.19 -1.42
N LEU A 4 -25.05 2.04 -0.46
CA LEU A 4 -23.63 1.86 -0.73
C LEU A 4 -23.38 0.42 -1.19
N THR A 5 -22.82 0.24 -2.39
CA THR A 5 -22.44 -1.10 -2.88
C THR A 5 -21.10 -1.55 -2.29
N HIS A 6 -21.16 -2.58 -1.44
CA HIS A 6 -20.24 -3.70 -1.12
C HIS A 6 -18.70 -3.59 -1.25
N GLY A 7 -18.14 -2.39 -1.33
CA GLY A 7 -16.72 -2.12 -1.12
C GLY A 7 -16.65 -1.06 -0.03
N GLU A 8 -16.74 -1.50 1.22
CA GLU A 8 -16.61 -0.63 2.39
C GLU A 8 -15.42 0.32 2.17
N VAL A 9 -15.68 1.63 2.29
CA VAL A 9 -14.75 2.70 1.96
C VAL A 9 -13.40 2.44 2.63
N LEU A 10 -12.43 1.94 1.85
CA LEU A 10 -11.06 1.74 2.31
C LEU A 10 -10.56 3.09 2.83
N GLN A 11 -10.11 3.08 4.08
CA GLN A 11 -9.50 4.24 4.71
C GLN A 11 -8.09 4.42 4.16
N ARG A 12 -7.64 5.68 4.12
CA ARG A 12 -6.26 6.00 3.79
C ARG A 12 -5.30 5.31 4.75
N THR A 13 -4.25 4.69 4.22
CA THR A 13 -3.16 4.15 5.04
C THR A 13 -2.10 5.24 5.21
N ARG A 14 -1.90 5.72 6.44
CA ARG A 14 -0.86 6.69 6.78
C ARG A 14 0.30 5.95 7.41
N VAL A 15 1.51 6.20 6.93
CA VAL A 15 2.71 5.50 7.39
C VAL A 15 3.83 6.52 7.62
N ARG A 16 4.49 6.43 8.78
CA ARG A 16 5.73 7.16 9.04
C ARG A 16 6.90 6.36 8.48
N ILE A 17 7.77 7.03 7.76
CA ILE A 17 8.96 6.44 7.16
C ILE A 17 10.21 7.14 7.70
N GLY A 18 11.23 6.36 8.01
CA GLY A 18 12.57 6.83 8.32
C GLY A 18 13.49 6.48 7.16
N VAL A 19 14.07 7.49 6.53
CA VAL A 19 14.98 7.35 5.38
C VAL A 19 16.41 7.64 5.85
N ASN A 20 17.37 6.82 5.44
CA ASN A 20 18.77 7.05 5.72
C ASN A 20 19.39 8.02 4.66
N PRO A 21 20.60 8.57 4.91
CA PRO A 21 21.25 9.48 3.98
C PRO A 21 21.50 8.89 2.57
N ASP A 22 21.61 7.56 2.48
CA ASP A 22 21.77 6.82 1.21
C ASP A 22 20.47 6.69 0.40
N GLY A 23 19.35 7.20 0.93
CA GLY A 23 18.03 7.20 0.26
C GLY A 23 17.21 5.93 0.46
N TYR A 24 17.60 5.04 1.37
CA TYR A 24 16.86 3.81 1.70
C TYR A 24 15.89 4.04 2.85
N VAL A 25 14.69 3.47 2.71
CA VAL A 25 13.73 3.39 3.80
C VAL A 25 14.17 2.29 4.77
N VAL A 26 14.58 2.68 5.98
CA VAL A 26 15.09 1.75 7.00
C VAL A 26 14.16 1.58 8.19
N SER A 27 13.16 2.47 8.34
CA SER A 27 12.13 2.35 9.36
C SER A 27 10.76 2.66 8.77
N ILE A 28 9.76 1.83 9.11
CA ILE A 28 8.38 1.97 8.66
C ILE A 28 7.48 1.73 9.86
N THR A 29 6.60 2.68 10.16
CA THR A 29 5.69 2.58 11.31
C THR A 29 4.30 3.08 10.93
N LEU A 30 3.26 2.30 11.23
CA LEU A 30 1.88 2.77 11.13
C LEU A 30 1.50 3.43 12.46
N PRO A 31 1.22 4.75 12.51
CA PRO A 31 0.82 5.44 13.74
C PRO A 31 -0.60 5.10 14.21
N GLY A 32 -1.35 4.29 13.44
CA GLY A 32 -2.73 3.90 13.74
C GLY A 32 -2.87 2.45 14.18
N ARG A 33 -4.08 2.08 14.62
CA ARG A 33 -4.43 0.68 14.88
C ARG A 33 -4.42 -0.08 13.55
N LEU A 34 -3.62 -1.13 13.46
CA LEU A 34 -3.69 -2.07 12.33
C LEU A 34 -5.12 -2.58 12.18
N ALA A 35 -5.59 -2.61 10.94
CA ALA A 35 -6.90 -3.17 10.67
C ALA A 35 -6.99 -4.64 11.09
N LYS A 36 -8.21 -5.09 11.37
CA LYS A 36 -8.45 -6.48 11.77
C LYS A 36 -7.93 -7.41 10.66
N PRO A 37 -7.14 -8.45 10.99
CA PRO A 37 -6.68 -9.42 10.01
C PRO A 37 -7.85 -10.01 9.22
N GLY A 38 -7.68 -10.12 7.90
CA GLY A 38 -8.74 -10.58 6.98
C GLY A 38 -9.75 -9.52 6.56
N SER A 39 -9.58 -8.26 6.96
CA SER A 39 -10.36 -7.13 6.41
C SER A 39 -9.71 -6.59 5.13
N PRO A 40 -10.48 -6.00 4.20
CA PRO A 40 -9.94 -5.30 3.03
C PRO A 40 -8.93 -4.20 3.40
N GLN A 41 -9.13 -3.57 4.57
CA GLN A 41 -8.21 -2.57 5.09
C GLN A 41 -6.85 -3.17 5.49
N ALA A 42 -6.82 -4.39 6.03
CA ALA A 42 -5.56 -5.05 6.37
C ALA A 42 -4.75 -5.39 5.10
N GLU A 43 -5.40 -5.75 4.01
CA GLU A 43 -4.74 -5.96 2.71
C GLU A 43 -4.18 -4.65 2.14
N ALA A 44 -4.94 -3.56 2.26
CA ALA A 44 -4.48 -2.21 1.91
C ALA A 44 -3.24 -1.81 2.72
N ASP A 45 -3.26 -1.99 4.05
CA ASP A 45 -2.13 -1.67 4.92
C ASP A 45 -0.88 -2.51 4.58
N GLN A 46 -1.07 -3.80 4.29
CA GLN A 46 0.01 -4.70 3.84
C GLN A 46 0.57 -4.28 2.48
N ARG A 47 -0.28 -3.87 1.53
CA ARG A 47 0.16 -3.32 0.24
C ARG A 47 0.97 -2.05 0.43
N ALA A 48 0.54 -1.12 1.29
CA ALA A 48 1.32 0.09 1.59
C ALA A 48 2.72 -0.27 2.10
N LEU A 49 2.81 -1.20 3.05
CA LEU A 49 4.09 -1.68 3.59
C LEU A 49 4.97 -2.30 2.49
N GLY A 50 4.38 -3.09 1.59
CA GLY A 50 5.09 -3.67 0.45
C GLY A 50 5.64 -2.61 -0.51
N LEU A 51 4.83 -1.61 -0.85
CA LEU A 51 5.23 -0.51 -1.74
C LEU A 51 6.37 0.32 -1.11
N LEU A 52 6.29 0.63 0.18
CA LEU A 52 7.31 1.40 0.89
C LEU A 52 8.67 0.70 0.94
N ARG A 53 8.70 -0.63 1.01
CA ARG A 53 9.95 -1.40 0.95
C ARG A 53 10.65 -1.30 -0.41
N GLY A 54 9.92 -0.98 -1.47
CA GLY A 54 10.45 -0.83 -2.82
C GLY A 54 10.84 0.61 -3.19
N ILE A 55 10.55 1.59 -2.33
CA ILE A 55 10.84 2.99 -2.61
C ILE A 55 12.30 3.29 -2.28
N ARG A 56 12.96 3.98 -3.22
CA ARG A 56 14.29 4.56 -3.05
C ARG A 56 14.20 6.07 -3.28
N PHE A 57 14.66 6.83 -2.32
CA PHE A 57 14.79 8.28 -2.40
C PHE A 57 16.15 8.64 -3.00
N GLU A 58 16.25 9.86 -3.52
CA GLU A 58 17.52 10.42 -3.93
C GLU A 58 18.43 10.53 -2.70
N PRO A 59 19.66 9.99 -2.75
CA PRO A 59 20.61 10.11 -1.66
C PRO A 59 20.99 11.59 -1.47
N VAL A 60 21.24 11.97 -0.21
CA VAL A 60 21.65 13.33 0.10
C VAL A 60 23.05 13.55 -0.49
N LYS A 61 23.14 14.44 -1.50
CA LYS A 61 24.42 14.90 -2.05
C LYS A 61 25.02 15.90 -1.08
N GLU A 62 25.67 15.41 -0.02
CA GLU A 62 26.31 16.29 0.94
C GLU A 62 27.42 17.11 0.26
N THR A 63 27.26 18.45 0.27
CA THR A 63 28.27 19.41 -0.21
C THR A 63 29.40 19.61 0.81
N LYS A 64 29.31 19.01 2.00
CA LYS A 64 30.32 19.09 3.06
C LYS A 64 30.63 17.69 3.60
N PRO A 65 31.87 17.43 4.05
CA PRO A 65 32.23 16.14 4.61
C PRO A 65 31.39 15.85 5.86
N GLN A 66 30.56 14.81 5.78
CA GLN A 66 29.76 14.30 6.88
C GLN A 66 30.67 13.96 8.07
N ARG A 67 30.38 14.53 9.24
CA ARG A 67 31.08 14.14 10.47
C ARG A 67 30.68 12.70 10.78
N THR A 68 31.63 11.88 11.21
CA THR A 68 31.51 10.43 11.47
C THR A 68 30.44 9.99 12.48
N GLY A 69 29.61 10.92 13.01
CA GLY A 69 28.45 10.67 13.85
C GLY A 69 27.09 10.96 13.21
N ASP A 70 27.03 11.56 12.01
CA ASP A 70 25.76 11.94 11.34
C ASP A 70 25.17 10.82 10.44
N ALA A 71 25.91 9.73 10.21
CA ALA A 71 25.45 8.59 9.42
C ALA A 71 24.21 7.87 10.03
N ALA A 72 23.90 8.15 11.30
CA ALA A 72 22.70 7.64 11.99
C ALA A 72 21.48 8.59 11.88
N ARG A 73 21.60 9.73 11.19
CA ARG A 73 20.52 10.72 11.10
C ARG A 73 19.45 10.22 10.14
N LEU A 74 18.37 9.67 10.71
CA LEU A 74 17.17 9.32 9.97
C LEU A 74 16.35 10.58 9.68
N GLU A 75 16.03 10.79 8.41
CA GLU A 75 15.02 11.75 8.02
C GLU A 75 13.63 11.11 8.13
N TRP A 76 12.77 11.73 8.94
CA TRP A 76 11.42 11.25 9.17
C TRP A 76 10.43 11.96 8.24
N GLY A 77 9.67 11.16 7.48
CA GLY A 77 8.61 11.62 6.60
C GLY A 77 7.30 10.85 6.83
N GLU A 78 6.29 11.21 6.05
CA GLU A 78 5.00 10.54 6.01
C GLU A 78 4.65 10.14 4.57
N ALA A 79 4.17 8.91 4.40
CA ALA A 79 3.57 8.42 3.17
C ALA A 79 2.08 8.15 3.41
N ILE A 80 1.23 8.64 2.50
CA ILE A 80 -0.22 8.49 2.58
C ILE A 80 -0.70 7.79 1.32
N PHE A 81 -1.31 6.61 1.49
CA PHE A 81 -1.87 5.83 0.40
C PHE A 81 -3.37 6.02 0.32
N TYR A 82 -3.84 6.35 -0.88
CA TYR A 82 -5.26 6.47 -1.21
C TYR A 82 -5.69 5.25 -2.01
N TRP A 83 -6.65 4.50 -1.48
CA TRP A 83 -7.09 3.24 -2.06
C TRP A 83 -8.38 3.40 -2.85
N GLN A 84 -8.46 2.67 -3.96
CA GLN A 84 -9.67 2.55 -4.77
C GLN A 84 -9.96 1.08 -4.98
N THR A 85 -11.20 0.67 -4.69
CA THR A 85 -11.68 -0.67 -4.98
C THR A 85 -12.08 -0.74 -6.45
N VAL A 86 -11.33 -1.51 -7.24
CA VAL A 86 -11.69 -1.81 -8.63
C VAL A 86 -12.52 -3.09 -8.67
N GLN A 87 -13.68 -3.07 -9.32
CA GLN A 87 -14.44 -4.29 -9.54
C GLN A 87 -13.66 -5.19 -10.51
N PRO A 88 -13.54 -6.50 -10.23
CA PRO A 88 -12.95 -7.42 -11.18
C PRO A 88 -13.77 -7.42 -12.48
N PRO A 89 -13.12 -7.53 -13.66
CA PRO A 89 -13.84 -7.56 -14.93
C PRO A 89 -14.85 -8.71 -14.93
N LYS A 90 -16.08 -8.41 -15.39
CA LYS A 90 -17.16 -9.41 -15.45
C LYS A 90 -16.68 -10.60 -16.29
N PRO A 91 -16.77 -11.84 -15.78
CA PRO A 91 -16.42 -13.01 -16.57
C PRO A 91 -17.31 -13.05 -17.83
N PRO A 92 -16.76 -13.52 -18.97
CA PRO A 92 -17.53 -13.60 -20.20
C PRO A 92 -18.78 -14.46 -19.99
N PRO A 93 -19.90 -14.15 -20.69
CA PRO A 93 -21.11 -14.96 -20.59
C PRO A 93 -20.78 -16.42 -20.90
N VAL A 94 -20.99 -17.31 -19.93
CA VAL A 94 -20.92 -18.75 -20.18
C VAL A 94 -22.09 -19.08 -21.10
N ALA A 95 -21.81 -19.40 -22.37
CA ALA A 95 -22.84 -19.82 -23.30
C ALA A 95 -23.50 -21.10 -22.76
N PRO A 96 -24.84 -21.19 -22.70
CA PRO A 96 -25.51 -22.40 -22.27
C PRO A 96 -25.13 -23.55 -23.21
N VAL A 97 -24.64 -24.64 -22.64
CA VAL A 97 -24.35 -25.88 -23.37
C VAL A 97 -25.68 -26.41 -23.92
N PRO A 98 -25.82 -26.67 -25.23
CA PRO A 98 -27.06 -27.23 -25.77
C PRO A 98 -27.30 -28.62 -25.16
N VAL A 99 -28.40 -28.77 -24.44
CA VAL A 99 -28.86 -30.08 -23.98
C VAL A 99 -29.45 -30.79 -25.20
N ALA A 100 -28.72 -31.75 -25.75
CA ALA A 100 -29.23 -32.57 -26.86
C ALA A 100 -30.42 -33.41 -26.36
N PRO A 101 -31.55 -33.46 -27.09
CA PRO A 101 -32.64 -34.35 -26.72
C PRO A 101 -32.21 -35.80 -26.96
N SER A 102 -32.24 -36.62 -25.91
CA SER A 102 -32.16 -38.08 -26.03
C SER A 102 -33.36 -38.59 -26.81
N SER A 103 -33.11 -39.35 -27.89
CA SER A 103 -34.12 -40.10 -28.65
C SER A 103 -34.47 -41.42 -27.98
#